data_AF-A0A117SSH2-F1
#
_entry.id   AF-A0A117SSH2-F1
#
_cell.length_a   1.000
_cell.length_b   1.000
_cell.length_c   1.000
_cell.angle_alpha   90.00
_cell.angle_beta   90.00
_cell.angle_gamma   90.00
#
_symmetry.space_group_name_H-M   'P 1'
#
loop_
_entity.id
_entity.type
_entity.pdbx_description
1 polymer ?
#
loop_
_entity_poly.entity_id
_entity_poly.type
_entity_poly.pdbx_seq_one_letter_code
_entity_poly.pdbx_strand_id
1 'polypeptide(L)'
;MRLSIAITIAGIAMVAIAAVLFLLGSQASSLASSVNEALAQLNKTKAAVLGPGDNVSFSFPEPSILLVNSSAPLKVVPESLRVVVQGTIMAVAVQPGVSVYLVNNNTRPVSFRYAVVTISPSLSRAVFFALISLGLGFVGFVVLVVGVVLYVLKK
;
A
#
# COMPACT_ATOMS: atom_id res chain seq x y z
N MET A 1 -13.44 33.80 -28.88
CA MET A 1 -14.39 32.66 -28.84
C MET A 1 -13.78 31.30 -29.15
N ARG A 2 -13.09 31.06 -30.27
CA ARG A 2 -12.62 29.69 -30.62
C ARG A 2 -11.61 29.07 -29.64
N LEU A 3 -10.66 29.87 -29.14
CA LEU A 3 -9.63 29.40 -28.19
C LEU A 3 -10.22 28.98 -26.83
N SER A 4 -11.16 29.73 -26.28
CA SER A 4 -11.80 29.42 -25.00
C SER A 4 -12.62 28.13 -25.09
N ILE A 5 -13.33 27.91 -26.19
CA ILE A 5 -14.09 26.67 -26.43
C ILE A 5 -13.15 25.46 -26.47
N ALA A 6 -12.01 25.57 -27.16
CA ALA A 6 -11.01 24.49 -27.22
C ALA A 6 -10.43 24.16 -25.83
N ILE A 7 -10.13 25.18 -25.01
CA ILE A 7 -9.63 25.00 -23.64
C ILE A 7 -10.67 24.29 -22.76
N THR A 8 -11.94 24.68 -22.85
CA THR A 8 -13.01 24.05 -22.07
C THR A 8 -13.21 22.58 -22.47
N ILE A 9 -13.18 22.26 -23.77
CA ILE A 9 -13.28 20.87 -24.24
C ILE A 9 -12.10 20.03 -23.73
N ALA A 10 -10.88 20.58 -23.76
CA ALA A 10 -9.70 19.90 -23.24
C ALA A 10 -9.80 19.64 -21.72
N GLY A 11 -10.31 20.60 -20.95
CA GLY A 11 -10.57 20.44 -19.52
C GLY A 11 -11.59 19.33 -19.23
N ILE A 12 -12.72 19.31 -19.96
CA ILE A 12 -13.76 18.27 -19.82
C ILE A 12 -13.19 16.89 -20.15
N ALA A 13 -12.43 16.77 -21.24
CA ALA A 13 -11.80 15.52 -21.63
C ALA A 13 -10.84 14.99 -20.56
N MET A 14 -10.01 15.87 -19.98
CA MET A 14 -9.11 15.48 -18.88
C MET A 14 -9.85 15.01 -17.64
N VAL A 15 -10.92 15.70 -17.24
CA VAL A 15 -11.75 15.29 -16.10
C VAL A 15 -12.44 13.95 -16.37
N ALA A 16 -12.93 13.71 -17.58
CA ALA A 16 -13.53 12.43 -17.97
C ALA A 16 -12.51 11.28 -17.92
N ILE A 17 -11.30 11.48 -18.45
CA ILE A 17 -10.22 10.49 -18.38
C ILE A 17 -9.84 10.22 -16.92
N ALA A 18 -9.73 11.26 -16.10
CA ALA A 18 -9.45 11.12 -14.67
C ALA A 18 -10.52 10.29 -13.96
N ALA A 19 -11.81 10.49 -14.25
CA ALA A 19 -12.91 9.72 -13.68
C ALA A 19 -12.86 8.24 -14.08
N VAL A 20 -12.54 7.93 -15.34
CA VAL A 20 -12.38 6.54 -15.80
C VAL A 20 -11.19 5.87 -15.10
N LEU A 21 -10.04 6.56 -15.02
CA LEU A 21 -8.86 6.07 -14.30
C LEU A 21 -9.15 5.88 -12.81
N PHE A 22 -9.95 6.75 -12.20
CA PHE A 22 -10.39 6.63 -10.82
C PHE A 22 -11.18 5.34 -10.61
N LEU A 23 -12.17 5.09 -11.46
CA LEU A 23 -13.03 3.90 -11.37
C LEU A 23 -12.22 2.61 -11.54
N LEU A 24 -11.28 2.58 -12.49
CA LEU A 24 -10.36 1.45 -12.69
C LEU A 24 -9.42 1.24 -11.48
N GLY A 25 -9.02 2.31 -10.80
CA GLY A 25 -8.22 2.27 -9.58
C GLY A 25 -9.02 2.03 -8.29
N SER A 26 -10.34 2.25 -8.30
CA SER A 26 -11.20 2.28 -7.10
C SER A 26 -11.56 0.90 -6.52
N GLN A 27 -10.75 -0.13 -6.75
CA GLN A 27 -10.90 -1.44 -6.09
C GLN A 27 -10.52 -1.39 -4.59
N ALA A 28 -10.92 -0.32 -3.88
CA ALA A 28 -10.68 -0.07 -2.47
C ALA A 28 -11.27 -1.15 -1.55
N SER A 29 -12.25 -1.92 -2.03
CA SER A 29 -12.75 -3.13 -1.36
C SER A 29 -11.67 -4.19 -1.13
N SER A 30 -10.61 -4.22 -1.95
CA SER A 30 -9.50 -5.18 -1.82
C SER A 30 -8.54 -4.88 -0.67
N LEU A 31 -8.32 -3.60 -0.32
CA LEU A 31 -7.33 -3.24 0.70
C LEU A 31 -7.87 -3.51 2.11
N ALA A 32 -9.13 -3.11 2.36
CA ALA A 32 -9.80 -3.35 3.64
C ALA A 32 -10.01 -4.85 3.89
N SER A 33 -10.33 -5.63 2.85
CA SER A 33 -10.42 -7.09 2.96
C SER A 33 -9.06 -7.72 3.25
N SER A 34 -7.99 -7.32 2.56
CA SER A 34 -6.63 -7.83 2.81
C SER A 34 -6.13 -7.49 4.22
N VAL A 35 -6.44 -6.29 4.75
CA VAL A 35 -6.10 -5.92 6.13
C VAL A 35 -6.90 -6.74 7.15
N ASN A 36 -8.21 -6.91 6.93
CA ASN A 36 -9.04 -7.73 7.81
C ASN A 36 -8.64 -9.22 7.77
N GLU A 37 -8.28 -9.74 6.61
CA GLU A 37 -7.73 -11.09 6.46
C GLU A 37 -6.39 -11.23 7.17
N ALA A 38 -5.50 -10.24 7.06
CA ALA A 38 -4.23 -10.22 7.77
C ALA A 38 -4.39 -10.19 9.29
N LEU A 39 -5.31 -9.36 9.81
CA LEU A 39 -5.67 -9.31 11.22
C LEU A 39 -6.31 -10.62 11.69
N ALA A 40 -7.19 -11.20 10.87
CA ALA A 40 -7.80 -12.49 11.17
C ALA A 40 -6.75 -13.61 11.20
N GLN A 41 -5.77 -13.60 10.29
CA GLN A 41 -4.64 -14.51 10.31
C GLN A 41 -3.77 -14.30 11.55
N LEU A 42 -3.40 -13.06 11.89
CA LEU A 42 -2.58 -12.76 13.06
C LEU A 42 -3.23 -13.26 14.36
N ASN A 43 -4.56 -13.20 14.43
CA ASN A 43 -5.34 -13.68 15.57
C ASN A 43 -5.56 -15.20 15.56
N LYS A 44 -5.53 -15.86 14.38
CA LYS A 44 -5.72 -17.31 14.22
C LYS A 44 -4.42 -18.12 14.24
N THR A 45 -3.28 -17.54 13.86
CA THR A 45 -1.99 -18.22 13.87
C THR A 45 -1.62 -18.60 15.30
N LYS A 46 -1.41 -19.90 15.55
CA LYS A 46 -0.91 -20.38 16.84
C LYS A 46 0.40 -19.68 17.17
N ALA A 47 0.53 -19.21 18.41
CA ALA A 47 1.77 -18.58 18.87
C ALA A 47 2.92 -19.58 18.75
N ALA A 48 3.92 -19.24 17.95
CA ALA A 48 5.18 -19.97 17.88
C ALA A 48 6.13 -19.41 18.96
N VAL A 49 7.00 -20.26 19.49
CA VAL A 49 7.97 -19.88 20.52
C VAL A 49 9.36 -20.06 19.94
N LEU A 50 10.17 -19.01 20.02
CA LEU A 50 11.59 -19.05 19.67
C LEU A 50 12.41 -19.08 20.96
N GLY A 51 13.27 -20.08 21.11
CA GLY A 51 14.27 -20.10 22.16
C GLY A 51 15.33 -19.02 21.96
N PRO A 52 16.17 -18.73 22.97
CA PRO A 52 17.28 -17.79 22.84
C PRO A 52 18.24 -18.21 21.72
N GLY A 53 18.50 -17.32 20.75
CA GLY A 53 19.36 -17.60 19.60
C GLY A 53 18.70 -18.38 18.46
N ASP A 54 17.49 -18.93 18.66
CA ASP A 54 16.75 -19.61 17.62
C ASP A 54 16.25 -18.61 16.56
N ASN A 55 16.04 -19.14 15.35
CA ASN A 55 15.49 -18.38 14.26
C ASN A 55 14.36 -19.13 13.54
N VAL A 56 13.55 -18.37 12.83
CA VAL A 56 12.59 -18.88 11.85
C VAL A 56 12.82 -18.16 10.53
N SER A 57 12.75 -18.89 9.43
CA SER A 57 12.92 -18.37 8.08
C SER A 57 11.58 -18.32 7.36
N PHE A 58 11.35 -17.23 6.65
CA PHE A 58 10.22 -17.05 5.75
C PHE A 58 10.73 -16.70 4.37
N SER A 59 10.21 -17.35 3.34
CA SER A 59 10.50 -17.02 1.95
C SER A 59 9.20 -16.64 1.25
N PHE A 60 9.24 -15.55 0.49
CA PHE A 60 8.06 -14.99 -0.15
C PHE A 60 8.27 -14.94 -1.67
N PRO A 61 7.41 -15.61 -2.47
CA PRO A 61 7.49 -15.56 -3.92
C PRO A 61 6.99 -14.23 -4.49
N GLU A 62 6.21 -13.48 -3.72
CA GLU A 62 5.55 -12.23 -4.11
C GLU A 62 5.85 -11.11 -3.10
N PRO A 63 5.77 -9.83 -3.51
CA PRO A 63 6.04 -8.72 -2.59
C PRO A 63 5.01 -8.75 -1.47
N SER A 64 5.48 -8.75 -0.22
CA SER A 64 4.62 -9.04 0.92
C SER A 64 4.99 -8.19 2.12
N ILE A 65 4.02 -7.92 2.99
CA ILE A 65 4.25 -7.32 4.30
C ILE A 65 4.11 -8.42 5.33
N LEU A 66 5.21 -8.74 6.00
CA LEU A 66 5.22 -9.65 7.13
C LEU A 66 4.88 -8.85 8.39
N LEU A 67 3.74 -9.16 9.00
CA LEU A 67 3.33 -8.64 10.29
C LEU A 67 3.70 -9.64 11.36
N VAL A 68 4.37 -9.19 12.41
CA VAL A 68 4.83 -10.00 13.53
C VAL A 68 4.34 -9.34 14.81
N ASN A 69 3.62 -10.08 15.64
CA ASN A 69 3.28 -9.66 17.00
C ASN A 69 4.05 -10.53 17.97
N SER A 70 5.03 -9.94 18.66
CA SER A 70 5.94 -10.67 19.56
C SER A 70 5.90 -10.12 20.98
N SER A 71 6.06 -10.99 21.97
CA SER A 71 6.07 -10.59 23.38
C SER A 71 7.30 -9.73 23.76
N ALA A 72 8.36 -9.82 22.96
CA ALA A 72 9.55 -8.98 23.04
C ALA A 72 10.06 -8.68 21.61
N PRO A 73 10.88 -7.64 21.41
CA PRO A 73 11.44 -7.32 20.10
C PRO A 73 12.27 -8.48 19.54
N LEU A 74 12.04 -8.83 18.27
CA LEU A 74 12.84 -9.82 17.53
C LEU A 74 13.76 -9.10 16.55
N LYS A 75 14.92 -9.69 16.27
CA LYS A 75 15.83 -9.18 15.25
C LYS A 75 15.41 -9.70 13.87
N VAL A 76 15.32 -8.80 12.89
CA VAL A 76 15.03 -9.14 11.49
C VAL A 76 16.31 -9.16 10.69
N VAL A 77 16.51 -10.19 9.87
CA VAL A 77 17.66 -10.33 8.96
C VAL A 77 17.13 -10.63 7.56
N PRO A 78 17.67 -10.00 6.50
CA PRO A 78 18.74 -9.00 6.49
C PRO A 78 18.32 -7.62 7.03
N GLU A 79 19.26 -6.88 7.62
CA GLU A 79 19.05 -5.54 8.20
C GLU A 79 18.72 -4.46 7.15
N SER A 80 18.90 -4.78 5.86
CA SER A 80 18.53 -3.92 4.73
C SER A 80 17.01 -3.81 4.53
N LEU A 81 16.21 -4.67 5.18
CA LEU A 81 14.76 -4.61 5.09
C LEU A 81 14.20 -3.41 5.85
N ARG A 82 13.14 -2.82 5.31
CA ARG A 82 12.42 -1.74 5.99
C ARG A 82 11.53 -2.36 7.06
N VAL A 83 11.86 -2.05 8.31
CA VAL A 83 11.12 -2.51 9.49
C VAL A 83 10.49 -1.33 10.20
N VAL A 84 9.21 -1.45 10.53
CA VAL A 84 8.49 -0.49 11.37
C VAL A 84 8.00 -1.23 12.61
N VAL A 85 8.25 -0.68 13.79
CA VAL A 85 7.84 -1.28 15.07
C VAL A 85 6.92 -0.32 15.80
N GLN A 86 5.77 -0.81 16.25
CA GLN A 86 4.81 -0.07 17.06
C GLN A 86 4.30 -0.97 18.19
N GLY A 87 4.82 -0.74 19.40
CA GLY A 87 4.52 -1.60 20.55
C GLY A 87 5.03 -3.02 20.33
N THR A 88 4.14 -4.01 20.46
CA THR A 88 4.47 -5.43 20.24
C THR A 88 4.37 -5.86 18.77
N ILE A 89 3.89 -4.98 17.89
CA ILE A 89 3.69 -5.27 16.48
C ILE A 89 4.86 -4.71 15.68
N MET A 90 5.43 -5.56 14.84
CA MET A 90 6.48 -5.26 13.89
C MET A 90 5.98 -5.57 12.48
N ALA A 91 6.14 -4.63 11.57
CA ALA A 91 5.85 -4.79 10.16
C ALA A 91 7.15 -4.76 9.36
N VAL A 92 7.36 -5.76 8.51
CA VAL A 92 8.54 -5.89 7.65
C VAL A 92 8.08 -5.90 6.21
N ALA A 93 8.57 -4.95 5.41
CA ALA A 93 8.34 -4.96 3.97
C ALA A 93 9.32 -5.94 3.31
N VAL A 94 8.78 -6.92 2.59
CA VAL A 94 9.56 -8.02 2.01
C VAL A 94 9.51 -7.99 0.49
N GLN A 95 10.68 -8.11 -0.12
CA GLN A 95 10.83 -8.22 -1.58
C GLN A 95 10.73 -9.68 -2.02
N PRO A 96 10.24 -9.95 -3.25
CA PRO A 96 10.18 -11.29 -3.81
C PRO A 96 11.56 -11.96 -3.83
N GLY A 97 11.63 -13.24 -3.47
CA GLY A 97 12.86 -14.03 -3.52
C GLY A 97 13.88 -13.73 -2.41
N VAL A 98 13.57 -12.83 -1.48
CA VAL A 98 14.40 -12.58 -0.29
C VAL A 98 13.87 -13.42 0.88
N SER A 99 14.73 -14.24 1.47
CA SER A 99 14.41 -14.95 2.71
C SER A 99 14.59 -14.01 3.91
N VAL A 100 13.59 -13.95 4.76
CA VAL A 100 13.55 -13.13 5.97
C VAL A 100 13.67 -14.03 7.18
N TYR A 101 14.66 -13.76 8.02
CA TYR A 101 14.86 -14.47 9.27
C TYR A 101 14.41 -13.61 10.44
N LEU A 102 13.56 -14.17 11.30
CA LEU A 102 13.30 -13.61 12.62
C LEU A 102 14.17 -14.36 13.62
N VAL A 103 15.05 -13.63 14.30
CA VAL A 103 16.01 -14.20 15.26
C VAL A 103 15.66 -13.69 16.65
N ASN A 104 15.57 -14.61 17.62
CA ASN A 104 15.44 -14.23 19.01
C ASN A 104 16.80 -13.83 19.58
N ASN A 105 17.05 -12.51 19.68
CA ASN A 105 18.24 -11.95 20.29
C ASN A 105 18.12 -11.76 21.82
N ASN A 106 17.05 -12.26 22.44
CA ASN A 106 16.82 -12.15 23.88
C ASN A 106 17.33 -13.39 24.61
N THR A 107 17.60 -13.23 25.91
CA THR A 107 18.04 -14.33 26.79
C THR A 107 16.90 -15.23 27.27
N ARG A 108 15.65 -14.89 26.93
CA ARG A 108 14.44 -15.65 27.29
C ARG A 108 13.68 -16.07 26.03
N PRO A 109 12.88 -17.15 26.10
CA PRO A 109 12.01 -17.53 24.99
C PRO A 109 11.03 -16.41 24.63
N VAL A 110 10.85 -16.15 23.34
CA VAL A 110 9.91 -15.14 22.82
C VAL A 110 8.78 -15.84 22.08
N SER A 111 7.54 -15.57 22.50
CA SER A 111 6.36 -16.01 21.78
C SER A 111 6.01 -14.98 20.72
N PHE A 112 5.77 -15.42 19.49
CA PHE A 112 5.34 -14.55 18.41
C PHE A 112 4.21 -15.16 17.59
N ARG A 113 3.42 -14.29 16.97
CA ARG A 113 2.43 -14.61 15.94
C ARG A 113 2.80 -13.85 14.69
N TYR A 114 2.48 -14.41 13.55
CA TYR A 114 2.73 -13.74 12.28
C TYR A 114 1.54 -13.84 11.35
N ALA A 115 1.45 -12.84 10.47
CA ALA A 115 0.53 -12.79 9.35
C ALA A 115 1.27 -12.24 8.13
N VAL A 116 0.84 -12.66 6.95
CA VAL A 116 1.47 -12.28 5.69
C VAL A 116 0.43 -11.57 4.85
N VAL A 117 0.72 -10.35 4.45
CA VAL A 117 -0.13 -9.56 3.56
C VAL A 117 0.55 -9.49 2.21
N THR A 118 0.10 -10.31 1.27
CA THR A 118 0.62 -10.28 -0.09
C THR A 118 0.16 -8.99 -0.77
N ILE A 119 1.11 -8.21 -1.28
CA ILE A 119 0.81 -7.03 -2.09
C ILE A 119 0.52 -7.52 -3.50
N SER A 120 -0.76 -7.73 -3.80
CA SER A 120 -1.17 -8.15 -5.12
C SER A 120 -0.80 -7.08 -6.18
N PRO A 121 -0.41 -7.48 -7.40
CA PRO A 121 -0.12 -6.54 -8.49
C PRO A 121 -1.32 -5.64 -8.83
N SER A 122 -2.54 -6.12 -8.59
CA SER A 122 -3.78 -5.36 -8.73
C SER A 122 -3.85 -4.20 -7.74
N LEU A 123 -3.42 -4.40 -6.50
CA LEU A 123 -3.41 -3.37 -5.47
C LEU A 123 -2.41 -2.25 -5.78
N SER A 124 -1.20 -2.60 -6.21
CA SER A 124 -0.19 -1.61 -6.63
C SER A 124 -0.67 -0.76 -7.82
N ARG A 125 -1.25 -1.42 -8.85
CA ARG A 125 -1.84 -0.71 -10.00
C ARG A 125 -3.02 0.16 -9.60
N ALA A 126 -3.88 -0.32 -8.70
CA ALA A 126 -5.04 0.42 -8.21
C ALA A 126 -4.62 1.72 -7.51
N VAL A 127 -3.64 1.66 -6.60
CA VAL A 127 -3.08 2.84 -5.91
C VAL A 127 -2.43 3.81 -6.91
N PHE A 128 -1.67 3.29 -7.87
CA PHE A 128 -1.04 4.11 -8.90
C PHE A 128 -2.06 4.85 -9.77
N PHE A 129 -3.11 4.15 -10.25
CA PHE A 129 -4.18 4.77 -11.03
C PHE A 129 -4.98 5.79 -10.21
N ALA A 130 -5.22 5.52 -8.93
CA ALA A 130 -5.88 6.48 -8.04
C ALA A 130 -5.06 7.77 -7.87
N LEU A 131 -3.74 7.66 -7.67
CA LEU A 131 -2.85 8.83 -7.54
C LEU A 131 -2.78 9.66 -8.84
N ILE A 132 -2.64 8.99 -9.99
CA ILE A 132 -2.64 9.68 -11.29
C ILE A 132 -3.98 10.34 -11.57
N SER A 133 -5.08 9.63 -11.30
CA SER A 133 -6.43 10.15 -11.47
C SER A 133 -6.62 11.42 -10.65
N LEU A 134 -6.18 11.44 -9.40
CA LEU A 134 -6.30 12.61 -8.53
C LEU A 134 -5.51 13.81 -9.07
N GLY A 135 -4.29 13.60 -9.54
CA GLY A 135 -3.48 14.65 -10.18
C GLY A 135 -4.11 15.17 -11.48
N LEU A 136 -4.52 14.26 -12.37
CA LEU A 136 -5.11 14.61 -13.66
C LEU A 136 -6.47 15.31 -13.50
N GLY A 137 -7.28 14.86 -12.54
CA GLY A 137 -8.57 15.47 -12.21
C GLY A 137 -8.40 16.90 -11.71
N PHE A 138 -7.40 17.16 -10.86
CA PHE A 138 -7.10 18.51 -10.38
C PHE A 138 -6.67 19.44 -11.53
N VAL A 139 -5.73 18.99 -12.37
CA VAL A 139 -5.27 19.77 -13.53
C VAL A 139 -6.42 20.03 -14.50
N GLY A 140 -7.22 19.00 -14.81
CA GLY A 140 -8.38 19.12 -15.67
C GLY A 140 -9.41 20.12 -15.14
N PHE A 141 -9.66 20.11 -13.83
CA PHE A 141 -10.55 21.07 -13.19
C PHE A 141 -10.04 22.52 -13.31
N VAL A 142 -8.75 22.77 -13.05
CA VAL A 142 -8.15 24.11 -13.20
C VAL A 142 -8.26 24.61 -14.64
N VAL A 143 -7.96 23.77 -15.63
CA VAL A 143 -8.06 24.11 -17.06
C VAL A 143 -9.51 24.44 -17.43
N LEU A 144 -10.48 23.69 -16.90
CA LEU A 144 -11.90 23.93 -17.13
C LEU A 144 -12.34 25.28 -16.54
N VAL A 145 -11.94 25.59 -15.30
CA VAL A 145 -12.22 26.89 -14.67
C VAL A 145 -11.65 28.04 -15.49
N VAL A 146 -10.39 27.95 -15.92
CA VAL A 146 -9.74 28.98 -16.76
C VAL A 146 -10.48 29.13 -18.11
N GLY A 147 -10.86 28.02 -18.74
CA GLY A 147 -11.63 28.02 -19.99
C GLY A 147 -12.97 28.73 -19.85
N VAL A 148 -13.70 28.46 -18.76
CA VAL A 148 -14.99 29.10 -18.45
C VAL A 148 -14.81 30.58 -18.16
N VAL A 149 -13.83 30.97 -17.35
CA VAL A 149 -13.55 32.39 -17.04
C VAL A 149 -13.21 33.17 -18.31
N LEU A 150 -12.35 32.63 -19.17
CA LEU A 150 -12.01 33.24 -20.45
C LEU A 150 -13.20 33.32 -21.40
N TYR A 151 -14.11 32.35 -21.35
CA TYR A 151 -15.34 32.36 -22.15
C TYR A 151 -16.31 33.45 -21.68
N VAL A 152 -16.46 33.63 -20.36
CA VAL A 152 -17.33 34.67 -19.77
C VAL A 152 -16.74 36.07 -19.97
N LEU A 153 -15.43 36.26 -19.80
CA LEU A 153 -14.75 37.56 -19.97
C LEU A 153 -14.61 38.02 -21.43
N LYS A 154 -14.61 37.08 -22.41
CA LYS A 154 -14.60 37.40 -23.85
C LYS A 154 -16.00 37.44 -24.46
N LYS A 155 -17.04 37.35 -23.64
CA LYS A 155 -18.42 37.60 -24.02
C LYS A 155 -18.72 39.08 -23.81
#